data_AF-A0ABD0Q1X0-F1
#
_entry.id   AF-A0ABD0Q1X0-F1
#
_cell.length_a   1.000
_cell.length_b   1.000
_cell.length_c   1.000
_cell.angle_alpha   90.00
_cell.angle_beta   90.00
_cell.angle_gamma   90.00
#
_symmetry.space_group_name_H-M   'P 1'
#
loop_
_entity.id
_entity.type
_entity.pdbx_description
1 polymer ?
#
loop_
_entity_poly.entity_id
_entity_poly.type
_entity_poly.pdbx_seq_one_letter_code
_entity_poly.pdbx_strand_id
1 'polypeptide(L)'
;METTMAGLNVSANLFEVNIPDYRQLKQCRKELPILKELWDLVLVVQSCLEAWQTTPWRQINVDDMEMECKRFSKELRALDKEARSWDAFSGLDGTVKNTLISLRAVAELQNPAIRPRHWQQLMNATGVRFTMDQDTTLADLLRLNLHHFEDDVRSIVDRAVKEMGMEKVLNELDATWTSMAFEFEPHPRTNVPLLKSSEELIETLEDNQVQLQNLMTSKYIAFFLEELSVTDSVISI
;
A
#
# COMPACT_ATOMS: atom_id res chain seq x y z
N MET A 1 46.74 -22.47 5.51
CA MET A 1 46.83 -22.03 6.91
C MET A 1 46.50 -23.14 7.90
N GLU A 2 45.37 -23.84 7.76
CA GLU A 2 45.00 -24.94 8.68
C GLU A 2 45.89 -26.19 8.56
N THR A 3 46.25 -26.58 7.34
CA THR A 3 47.22 -27.67 7.08
C THR A 3 48.60 -27.36 7.64
N THR A 4 49.06 -26.12 7.51
CA THR A 4 50.28 -25.60 8.15
C THR A 4 50.17 -25.59 9.69
N MET A 5 49.01 -25.23 10.26
CA MET A 5 48.77 -25.30 11.71
C MET A 5 48.77 -26.74 12.22
N ALA A 6 48.13 -27.66 11.51
CA ALA A 6 48.15 -29.08 11.84
C ALA A 6 49.59 -29.64 11.80
N GLY A 7 50.38 -29.28 10.79
CA GLY A 7 51.79 -29.64 10.70
C GLY A 7 52.66 -29.04 11.82
N LEU A 8 52.42 -27.79 12.19
CA LEU A 8 53.08 -27.13 13.31
C LEU A 8 52.69 -27.76 14.65
N ASN A 9 51.44 -28.18 14.82
CA ASN A 9 50.96 -28.85 16.03
C ASN A 9 51.60 -30.24 16.19
N VAL A 10 51.71 -31.01 15.10
CA VAL A 10 52.43 -32.30 15.09
C VAL A 10 53.91 -32.09 15.42
N SER A 11 54.55 -31.09 14.80
CA SER A 11 55.98 -30.80 15.02
C SER A 11 56.24 -30.30 16.44
N ALA A 12 55.41 -29.40 16.97
CA ALA A 12 55.58 -28.85 18.32
C ALA A 12 55.30 -29.89 19.42
N ASN A 13 54.33 -30.80 19.23
CA ASN A 13 54.14 -31.95 20.13
C ASN A 13 55.34 -32.90 20.11
N LEU A 14 55.98 -33.10 18.96
CA LEU A 14 57.18 -33.91 18.83
C LEU A 14 58.38 -33.33 19.62
N PHE A 15 58.43 -32.00 19.76
CA PHE A 15 59.50 -31.29 20.48
C PHE A 15 59.09 -30.82 21.89
N GLU A 16 57.93 -31.25 22.40
CA GLU A 16 57.36 -30.83 23.70
C GLU A 16 57.25 -29.30 23.87
N VAL A 17 57.12 -28.58 22.76
CA VAL A 17 56.99 -27.11 22.75
C VAL A 17 55.53 -26.74 22.98
N ASN A 18 55.29 -25.87 23.96
CA ASN A 18 53.95 -25.42 24.29
C ASN A 18 53.38 -24.56 23.14
N ILE A 19 52.25 -24.97 22.57
CA ILE A 19 51.69 -24.35 21.38
C ILE A 19 50.75 -23.21 21.79
N PRO A 20 50.86 -22.02 21.19
CA PRO A 20 49.87 -20.96 21.38
C PRO A 20 48.46 -21.43 20.99
N ASP A 21 47.46 -21.22 21.84
CA ASP A 21 46.08 -21.50 21.47
C ASP A 21 45.59 -20.49 20.44
N TYR A 22 45.44 -20.94 19.19
CA TYR A 22 45.00 -20.13 18.05
C TYR A 22 43.48 -19.91 18.08
N ARG A 23 43.00 -19.17 19.10
CA ARG A 23 41.58 -18.90 19.33
C ARG A 23 40.91 -18.21 18.14
N GLN A 24 41.62 -17.28 17.49
CA GLN A 24 41.11 -16.55 16.33
C GLN A 24 40.79 -17.49 15.16
N LEU A 25 41.62 -18.51 14.93
CA LEU A 25 41.41 -19.44 13.81
C LEU A 25 40.23 -20.37 14.07
N LYS A 26 40.06 -20.82 15.32
CA LYS A 26 38.87 -21.56 15.77
C LYS A 26 37.60 -20.71 15.65
N GLN A 27 37.68 -19.43 16.01
CA GLN A 27 36.59 -18.48 15.88
C GLN A 27 36.21 -18.27 14.41
N CYS A 28 37.17 -17.98 13.52
CA CYS A 28 36.88 -17.85 12.08
C CYS A 28 36.22 -19.11 11.51
N ARG A 29 36.64 -20.31 11.94
CA ARG A 29 36.04 -21.57 11.48
C ARG A 29 34.59 -21.75 11.94
N LYS A 30 34.22 -21.18 13.09
CA LYS A 30 32.85 -21.15 13.60
C LYS A 30 32.01 -20.09 12.88
N GLU A 31 32.56 -18.92 12.63
CA GLU A 31 31.87 -17.78 12.01
C GLU A 31 31.65 -17.97 10.50
N LEU A 32 32.60 -18.59 9.80
CA LEU A 32 32.54 -18.83 8.34
C LEU A 32 31.22 -19.44 7.83
N PRO A 33 30.71 -20.56 8.39
CA PRO A 33 29.45 -21.13 7.93
C PRO A 33 28.25 -20.19 8.18
N ILE A 34 28.23 -19.51 9.33
CA ILE A 34 27.16 -18.55 9.68
C ILE A 34 27.19 -17.35 8.72
N LEU A 35 28.38 -16.86 8.40
CA LEU A 35 28.57 -15.77 7.44
C LEU A 35 28.12 -16.19 6.04
N LYS A 36 28.45 -17.43 5.64
CA LYS A 36 27.98 -17.98 4.37
C LYS A 36 26.45 -18.04 4.31
N GLU A 37 25.80 -18.60 5.34
CA GLU A 37 24.33 -18.67 5.39
C GLU A 37 23.68 -17.28 5.32
N LEU A 38 24.24 -16.29 6.03
CA LEU A 38 23.73 -14.93 5.98
C LEU A 38 23.87 -14.33 4.57
N TRP A 39 25.04 -14.45 3.93
CA TRP A 39 25.24 -13.89 2.59
C TRP A 39 24.43 -14.63 1.51
N ASP A 40 24.27 -15.95 1.64
CA ASP A 40 23.38 -16.71 0.75
C ASP A 40 21.94 -16.17 0.87
N LEU A 41 21.46 -15.88 2.10
CA LEU A 41 20.15 -15.28 2.31
C LEU A 41 20.07 -13.84 1.77
N VAL A 42 21.11 -13.01 1.96
CA VAL A 42 21.19 -11.66 1.39
C VAL A 42 21.02 -11.71 -0.12
N LEU A 43 21.73 -12.61 -0.81
CA LEU A 43 21.66 -12.76 -2.26
C LEU A 43 20.26 -13.18 -2.73
N VAL A 44 19.62 -14.12 -2.01
CA VAL A 44 18.24 -14.55 -2.32
C VAL A 44 17.27 -13.39 -2.18
N VAL A 45 17.31 -12.65 -1.06
CA VAL A 45 16.43 -11.51 -0.82
C VAL A 45 16.65 -10.43 -1.88
N GLN A 46 17.91 -10.05 -2.15
CA GLN A 46 18.23 -9.05 -3.16
C GLN A 46 17.73 -9.46 -4.54
N SER A 47 17.95 -10.71 -4.95
CA SER A 47 17.48 -11.21 -6.25
C SER A 47 15.95 -11.16 -6.36
N CYS A 48 15.23 -11.53 -5.29
CA CYS A 48 13.77 -11.43 -5.26
C CYS A 48 13.30 -9.97 -5.33
N LEU A 49 13.94 -9.05 -4.58
CA LEU A 49 13.61 -7.63 -4.61
C LEU A 49 13.89 -7.00 -5.98
N GLU A 50 14.98 -7.37 -6.63
CA GLU A 50 15.31 -6.95 -8.00
C GLU A 50 14.27 -7.46 -9.01
N ALA A 51 13.84 -8.71 -8.89
CA ALA A 51 12.78 -9.26 -9.72
C ALA A 51 11.46 -8.48 -9.51
N TRP A 52 11.06 -8.24 -8.26
CA TRP A 52 9.82 -7.51 -7.96
C TRP A 52 9.87 -6.06 -8.44
N GLN A 53 11.03 -5.42 -8.39
CA GLN A 53 11.23 -4.06 -8.90
C GLN A 53 10.89 -3.93 -10.39
N THR A 54 11.04 -5.00 -11.18
CA THR A 54 10.69 -5.01 -12.61
C THR A 54 9.21 -5.30 -12.87
N THR A 55 8.42 -5.66 -11.85
CA THR A 55 7.01 -5.99 -12.01
C THR A 55 6.19 -4.73 -12.29
N PRO A 56 5.39 -4.70 -13.38
CA PRO A 56 4.48 -3.59 -13.68
C PRO A 56 3.38 -3.45 -12.63
N TRP A 57 2.95 -2.21 -12.35
CA TRP A 57 1.92 -1.86 -11.35
C TRP A 57 0.69 -2.76 -11.39
N ARG A 58 0.18 -3.04 -12.58
CA ARG A 58 -1.03 -3.86 -12.80
C ARG A 58 -0.87 -5.33 -12.45
N GLN A 59 0.37 -5.81 -12.37
CA GLN A 59 0.71 -7.22 -12.10
C GLN A 59 1.28 -7.40 -10.68
N ILE A 60 1.37 -6.33 -9.89
CA ILE A 60 1.85 -6.41 -8.51
C ILE A 60 0.83 -7.17 -7.68
N ASN A 61 1.20 -8.37 -7.24
CA ASN A 61 0.48 -9.10 -6.20
C ASN A 61 1.13 -8.82 -4.84
N VAL A 62 0.53 -7.92 -4.07
CA VAL A 62 1.05 -7.52 -2.77
C VAL A 62 0.99 -8.66 -1.75
N ASP A 63 -0.06 -9.48 -1.77
CA ASP A 63 -0.25 -10.57 -0.81
C ASP A 63 0.86 -11.61 -0.94
N ASP A 64 1.19 -12.02 -2.17
CA ASP A 64 2.28 -12.94 -2.45
C ASP A 64 3.63 -12.36 -1.99
N MET A 65 3.91 -11.10 -2.33
CA MET A 65 5.15 -10.43 -1.93
C MET A 65 5.27 -10.24 -0.40
N GLU A 66 4.16 -9.97 0.30
CA GLU A 66 4.12 -9.91 1.77
C GLU A 66 4.39 -11.27 2.40
N MET A 67 3.82 -12.36 1.84
CA MET A 67 4.09 -13.72 2.30
C MET A 67 5.59 -14.07 2.17
N GLU A 68 6.21 -13.71 1.05
CA GLU A 68 7.65 -13.92 0.82
C GLU A 68 8.51 -13.07 1.80
N CYS A 69 8.17 -11.80 2.02
CA CYS A 69 8.83 -10.96 3.03
C CYS A 69 8.76 -11.58 4.44
N LYS A 70 7.59 -12.14 4.82
CA LYS A 70 7.41 -12.85 6.09
C LYS A 70 8.26 -14.12 6.14
N ARG A 71 8.41 -14.84 5.03
CA ARG A 71 9.31 -16.00 4.91
C ARG A 71 10.76 -15.60 5.15
N PHE A 72 11.26 -14.56 4.46
CA PHE A 72 12.61 -14.04 4.68
C PHE A 72 12.84 -13.61 6.12
N SER A 73 11.86 -12.92 6.73
CA SER A 73 11.92 -12.53 8.15
C SER A 73 11.99 -13.74 9.09
N LYS A 74 11.42 -14.89 8.71
CA LYS A 74 11.48 -16.13 9.50
C LYS A 74 12.84 -16.83 9.33
N GLU A 75 13.33 -16.93 8.10
CA GLU A 75 14.66 -17.48 7.79
C GLU A 75 15.77 -16.67 8.46
N LEU A 76 15.70 -15.34 8.39
CA LEU A 76 16.64 -14.45 9.06
C LEU A 76 16.64 -14.68 10.58
N ARG A 77 15.47 -14.83 11.20
CA ARG A 77 15.37 -15.12 12.64
C ARG A 77 15.89 -16.51 13.03
N ALA A 78 15.90 -17.46 12.09
CA ALA A 78 16.39 -18.83 12.30
C ALA A 78 17.93 -18.93 12.23
N LEU A 79 18.61 -17.92 11.67
CA LEU A 79 20.07 -17.84 11.70
C LEU A 79 20.61 -17.82 13.14
N ASP A 80 21.87 -18.23 13.28
CA ASP A 80 22.57 -18.23 14.56
C ASP A 80 22.54 -16.83 15.22
N LYS A 81 22.46 -16.81 16.55
CA LYS A 81 22.42 -15.56 17.32
C LYS A 81 23.66 -14.71 17.11
N GLU A 82 24.80 -15.32 16.80
CA GLU A 82 26.06 -14.62 16.49
C GLU A 82 25.90 -13.71 15.26
N ALA A 83 25.13 -14.14 14.25
CA ALA A 83 24.85 -13.34 13.05
C ALA A 83 24.12 -12.03 13.37
N ARG A 84 23.30 -12.01 14.43
CA ARG A 84 22.50 -10.83 14.82
C ARG A 84 23.34 -9.64 15.29
N SER A 85 24.59 -9.89 15.65
CA SER A 85 25.54 -8.84 16.03
C SER A 85 26.19 -8.17 14.82
N TRP A 86 26.02 -8.71 13.62
CA TRP A 86 26.66 -8.21 12.41
C TRP A 86 25.77 -7.19 11.70
N ASP A 87 26.37 -6.10 11.22
CA ASP A 87 25.65 -5.04 10.51
C ASP A 87 24.91 -5.56 9.26
N ALA A 88 25.46 -6.59 8.61
CA ALA A 88 24.81 -7.25 7.46
C ALA A 88 23.44 -7.86 7.83
N PHE A 89 23.31 -8.42 9.04
CA PHE A 89 22.03 -8.94 9.53
C PHE A 89 21.04 -7.80 9.76
N SER A 90 21.46 -6.76 10.48
CA SER A 90 20.61 -5.60 10.78
C SER A 90 20.19 -4.85 9.51
N GLY A 91 21.09 -4.73 8.53
CA GLY A 91 20.80 -4.14 7.22
C GLY A 91 19.79 -4.95 6.42
N LEU A 92 19.92 -6.28 6.40
CA LEU A 92 18.96 -7.16 5.73
C LEU A 92 17.59 -7.15 6.42
N ASP A 93 17.55 -7.24 7.76
CA ASP A 93 16.33 -7.16 8.56
C ASP A 93 15.59 -5.83 8.32
N GLY A 94 16.32 -4.72 8.32
CA GLY A 94 15.79 -3.40 8.00
C GLY A 94 15.25 -3.32 6.59
N THR A 95 15.96 -3.88 5.60
CA THR A 95 15.52 -3.91 4.21
C THR A 95 14.20 -4.67 4.07
N VAL A 96 14.10 -5.89 4.60
CA VAL A 96 12.88 -6.70 4.53
C VAL A 96 11.70 -6.01 5.22
N LYS A 97 11.93 -5.38 6.38
CA LYS A 97 10.90 -4.62 7.09
C LYS A 97 10.43 -3.39 6.32
N ASN A 98 11.35 -2.61 5.78
CA ASN A 98 11.03 -1.41 5.00
C ASN A 98 10.28 -1.77 3.71
N THR A 99 10.67 -2.86 3.04
CA THR A 99 9.93 -3.40 1.90
C THR A 99 8.52 -3.81 2.31
N LEU A 100 8.35 -4.54 3.42
CA LEU A 100 7.04 -4.95 3.90
C LEU A 100 6.10 -3.77 4.18
N ILE A 101 6.60 -2.70 4.82
CA ILE A 101 5.82 -1.49 5.07
C ILE A 101 5.45 -0.82 3.73
N SER A 102 6.41 -0.70 2.81
CA SER A 102 6.18 -0.09 1.51
C SER A 102 5.18 -0.89 0.66
N LEU A 103 5.21 -2.22 0.73
CA LEU A 103 4.24 -3.11 0.08
C LEU A 103 2.83 -2.89 0.60
N ARG A 104 2.64 -2.70 1.91
CA ARG A 104 1.32 -2.39 2.49
C ARG A 104 0.77 -1.05 1.99
N ALA A 105 1.60 -0.02 1.92
CA ALA A 105 1.22 1.25 1.33
C ALA A 105 0.84 1.11 -0.15
N VAL A 106 1.56 0.25 -0.89
CA VAL A 106 1.21 -0.10 -2.27
C VAL A 106 -0.16 -0.79 -2.37
N ALA A 107 -0.48 -1.73 -1.47
CA ALA A 107 -1.81 -2.35 -1.45
C ALA A 107 -2.93 -1.33 -1.19
N GLU A 108 -2.73 -0.39 -0.26
CA GLU A 108 -3.71 0.68 -0.03
C GLU A 108 -3.90 1.56 -1.28
N LEU A 109 -2.81 1.86 -2.00
CA LEU A 109 -2.84 2.65 -3.23
C LEU A 109 -3.42 1.91 -4.45
N GLN A 110 -3.49 0.58 -4.43
CA GLN A 110 -4.18 -0.21 -5.46
C GLN A 110 -5.72 -0.08 -5.38
N ASN A 111 -6.25 0.61 -4.38
CA ASN A 111 -7.68 0.84 -4.24
C ASN A 111 -8.26 1.55 -5.49
N PRO A 112 -9.34 1.02 -6.10
CA PRO A 112 -9.93 1.60 -7.30
C PRO A 112 -10.54 3.00 -7.09
N ALA A 113 -10.70 3.47 -5.85
CA ALA A 113 -11.12 4.83 -5.54
C ALA A 113 -10.03 5.87 -5.86
N ILE A 114 -8.76 5.44 -5.98
CA ILE A 114 -7.65 6.31 -6.31
C ILE A 114 -7.80 6.84 -7.76
N ARG A 115 -7.45 8.12 -7.95
CA ARG A 115 -7.63 8.89 -9.19
C ARG A 115 -6.38 9.74 -9.42
N PRO A 116 -6.16 10.29 -10.63
CA PRO A 116 -4.97 11.11 -10.92
C PRO A 116 -4.70 12.24 -9.90
N ARG A 117 -5.74 12.85 -9.34
CA ARG A 117 -5.61 13.88 -8.28
C ARG A 117 -4.97 13.37 -6.99
N HIS A 118 -5.29 12.15 -6.57
CA HIS A 118 -4.74 11.51 -5.38
C HIS A 118 -3.25 11.22 -5.57
N TRP A 119 -2.86 10.80 -6.78
CA TRP A 119 -1.45 10.65 -7.16
C TRP A 119 -0.69 11.98 -7.12
N GLN A 120 -1.31 13.09 -7.56
CA GLN A 120 -0.71 14.42 -7.42
C GLN A 120 -0.51 14.85 -5.96
N GLN A 121 -1.46 14.53 -5.08
CA GLN A 121 -1.33 14.79 -3.65
C GLN A 121 -0.19 13.96 -3.04
N LEU A 122 -0.07 12.69 -3.43
CA LEU A 122 1.02 11.82 -2.99
C LEU A 122 2.38 12.34 -3.47
N MET A 123 2.48 12.80 -4.73
CA MET A 123 3.70 13.44 -5.25
C MET A 123 4.10 14.69 -4.46
N ASN A 124 3.12 15.51 -4.08
CA ASN A 124 3.37 16.72 -3.29
C ASN A 124 3.83 16.39 -1.87
N ALA A 125 3.26 15.34 -1.25
CA ALA A 125 3.65 14.90 0.09
C ALA A 125 5.06 14.28 0.12
N THR A 126 5.36 13.42 -0.86
CA THR A 126 6.66 12.72 -0.97
C THR A 126 7.76 13.60 -1.55
N GLY A 127 7.40 14.69 -2.24
CA GLY A 127 8.34 15.56 -2.97
C GLY A 127 8.93 14.92 -4.24
N VAL A 128 8.49 13.71 -4.60
CA VAL A 128 8.97 12.98 -5.78
C VAL A 128 7.94 13.11 -6.88
N ARG A 129 8.39 13.55 -8.07
CA ARG A 129 7.54 13.64 -9.26
C ARG A 129 7.60 12.32 -10.03
N PHE A 130 6.45 11.68 -10.21
CA PHE A 130 6.30 10.51 -11.07
C PHE A 130 4.95 10.53 -11.78
N THR A 131 4.87 9.97 -12.98
CA THR A 131 3.60 9.89 -13.71
C THR A 131 3.13 8.44 -13.65
N MET A 132 1.94 8.20 -13.10
CA MET A 132 1.33 6.86 -13.18
C MET A 132 0.94 6.58 -14.63
N ASP A 133 1.71 5.72 -15.27
CA ASP A 133 1.47 5.20 -16.61
C ASP A 133 1.38 3.67 -16.60
N GLN A 134 1.19 3.05 -17.76
CA GLN A 134 1.12 1.59 -17.86
C GLN A 134 2.47 0.91 -17.59
N ASP A 135 3.57 1.66 -17.70
CA ASP A 135 4.94 1.19 -17.55
C ASP A 135 5.46 1.38 -16.12
N THR A 136 4.66 2.00 -15.24
CA THR A 136 5.04 2.23 -13.84
C THR A 136 5.31 0.90 -13.15
N THR A 137 6.49 0.79 -12.55
CA THR A 137 6.95 -0.45 -11.90
C THR A 137 6.91 -0.33 -10.38
N LEU A 138 7.04 -1.46 -9.68
CA LEU A 138 7.23 -1.44 -8.24
C LEU A 138 8.48 -0.62 -7.84
N ALA A 139 9.55 -0.63 -8.65
CA ALA A 139 10.74 0.18 -8.37
C ALA A 139 10.44 1.67 -8.23
N ASP A 140 9.57 2.19 -9.10
CA ASP A 140 9.20 3.62 -9.09
C ASP A 140 8.40 3.99 -7.83
N LEU A 141 7.62 3.04 -7.31
CA LEU A 141 6.86 3.23 -6.07
C LEU A 141 7.72 3.07 -4.82
N LEU A 142 8.67 2.13 -4.84
CA LEU A 142 9.62 1.97 -3.74
C LEU A 142 10.55 3.18 -3.61
N ARG A 143 10.87 3.87 -4.72
CA ARG A 143 11.62 5.15 -4.71
C ARG A 143 10.91 6.27 -3.96
N LEU A 144 9.59 6.19 -3.79
CA LEU A 144 8.82 7.16 -3.00
C LEU A 144 9.09 7.01 -1.49
N ASN A 145 9.82 5.97 -1.08
CA ASN A 145 10.09 5.65 0.32
C ASN A 145 8.81 5.69 1.16
N LEU A 146 7.76 5.01 0.67
CA LEU A 146 6.41 5.03 1.26
C LEU A 146 6.40 4.65 2.75
N HIS A 147 7.39 3.90 3.22
CA HIS A 147 7.59 3.59 4.63
C HIS A 147 7.81 4.81 5.54
N HIS A 148 8.13 5.99 4.99
CA HIS A 148 8.19 7.25 5.73
C HIS A 148 6.89 8.07 5.68
N PHE A 149 5.95 7.72 4.80
CA PHE A 149 4.73 8.48 4.51
C PHE A 149 3.46 7.64 4.69
N GLU A 150 3.51 6.63 5.56
CA GLU A 150 2.40 5.69 5.77
C GLU A 150 1.09 6.41 6.15
N ASP A 151 1.16 7.38 7.07
CA ASP A 151 -0.01 8.14 7.51
C ASP A 151 -0.59 9.04 6.40
N ASP A 152 0.27 9.61 5.56
CA ASP A 152 -0.15 10.42 4.41
C ASP A 152 -0.82 9.56 3.34
N VAL A 153 -0.25 8.39 3.04
CA VAL A 153 -0.84 7.40 2.11
C VAL A 153 -2.23 6.98 2.61
N ARG A 154 -2.33 6.58 3.87
CA ARG A 154 -3.60 6.17 4.48
C ARG A 154 -4.64 7.28 4.42
N SER A 155 -4.26 8.51 4.76
CA SER A 155 -5.13 9.69 4.69
C SER A 155 -5.64 9.98 3.27
N ILE A 156 -4.76 9.86 2.26
CA ILE A 156 -5.12 10.04 0.85
C ILE A 156 -6.09 8.94 0.40
N VAL A 157 -5.83 7.68 0.75
CA VAL A 157 -6.68 6.54 0.40
C VAL A 157 -8.04 6.65 1.08
N ASP A 158 -8.09 6.99 2.36
CA ASP A 158 -9.33 7.22 3.10
C ASP A 158 -10.17 8.34 2.49
N ARG A 159 -9.52 9.43 2.06
CA ARG A 159 -10.20 10.51 1.32
C ARG A 159 -10.76 9.98 0.00
N ALA A 160 -9.96 9.26 -0.77
CA ALA A 160 -10.38 8.73 -2.07
C ALA A 160 -11.60 7.80 -1.94
N VAL A 161 -11.59 6.89 -0.97
CA VAL A 161 -12.71 5.97 -0.69
C VAL A 161 -13.97 6.73 -0.32
N LYS A 162 -13.86 7.76 0.52
CA LYS A 162 -15.00 8.61 0.88
C LYS A 162 -15.53 9.39 -0.32
N GLU A 163 -14.65 9.99 -1.13
CA GLU A 163 -15.04 10.70 -2.35
C GLU A 163 -15.78 9.77 -3.33
N MET A 164 -15.29 8.55 -3.54
CA MET A 164 -15.96 7.56 -4.40
C MET A 164 -17.34 7.15 -3.84
N GLY A 165 -17.47 7.04 -2.51
CA GLY A 165 -18.75 6.79 -1.87
C GLY A 165 -19.75 7.92 -2.11
N MET A 166 -19.30 9.18 -2.03
CA MET A 166 -20.13 10.36 -2.33
C MET A 166 -20.54 10.38 -3.80
N GLU A 167 -19.59 10.16 -4.72
CA GLU A 167 -19.86 10.09 -6.17
C GLU A 167 -20.92 9.02 -6.49
N LYS A 168 -20.87 7.87 -5.81
CA LYS A 168 -21.88 6.82 -5.97
C LYS A 168 -23.27 7.29 -5.56
N VAL A 169 -23.39 7.95 -4.41
CA VAL A 169 -24.68 8.51 -3.94
C VAL A 169 -25.19 9.56 -4.94
N LEU A 170 -24.33 10.46 -5.43
CA LEU A 170 -24.71 11.46 -6.43
C LEU A 170 -25.22 10.83 -7.72
N ASN A 171 -24.55 9.79 -8.22
CA ASN A 171 -24.99 9.07 -9.41
C ASN A 171 -26.32 8.32 -9.18
N GLU A 172 -26.55 7.78 -7.98
CA GLU A 172 -27.83 7.16 -7.62
C GLU A 172 -28.96 8.21 -7.57
N LEU A 173 -28.69 9.40 -7.02
CA LEU A 173 -29.63 10.52 -7.04
C LEU A 173 -29.95 10.96 -8.48
N ASP A 174 -28.94 11.18 -9.31
CA ASP A 174 -29.12 11.58 -10.72
C ASP A 174 -29.91 10.54 -11.51
N ALA A 175 -29.62 9.24 -11.32
CA ALA A 175 -30.36 8.16 -11.94
C ALA A 175 -31.83 8.13 -11.48
N THR A 176 -32.08 8.38 -10.20
CA THR A 176 -33.44 8.43 -9.62
C THR A 176 -34.23 9.55 -10.29
N TRP A 177 -33.70 10.78 -10.30
CA TRP A 177 -34.36 11.94 -10.89
C TRP A 177 -34.46 11.91 -12.41
N THR A 178 -33.56 11.22 -13.10
CA THR A 178 -33.66 10.99 -14.55
C THR A 178 -34.79 10.02 -14.90
N SER A 179 -35.07 9.05 -14.03
CA SER A 179 -36.11 8.03 -14.24
C SER A 179 -37.50 8.46 -13.76
N MET A 180 -37.57 9.36 -12.77
CA MET A 180 -38.82 9.83 -12.20
C MET A 180 -39.55 10.76 -13.17
N ALA A 181 -40.86 10.58 -13.28
CA ALA A 181 -41.73 11.43 -14.07
C ALA A 181 -42.97 11.80 -13.26
N PHE A 182 -43.45 13.03 -13.45
CA PHE A 182 -44.69 13.47 -12.83
C PHE A 182 -45.89 12.76 -13.47
N GLU A 183 -46.75 12.18 -12.62
CA GLU A 183 -48.02 11.62 -13.05
C GLU A 183 -49.10 12.72 -13.07
N PHE A 184 -49.94 12.71 -14.11
CA PHE A 184 -51.03 13.67 -14.25
C PHE A 184 -52.38 12.97 -14.39
N GLU A 185 -53.41 13.52 -13.75
CA GLU A 185 -54.79 13.05 -13.80
C GLU A 185 -55.71 14.15 -14.37
N PRO A 186 -56.70 13.82 -15.23
CA PRO A 186 -57.60 14.84 -15.78
C PRO A 186 -58.57 15.38 -14.72
N HIS A 187 -58.70 16.71 -14.65
CA HIS A 187 -59.64 17.37 -13.74
C HIS A 187 -61.10 16.96 -14.08
N PRO A 188 -61.91 16.47 -13.12
CA PRO A 188 -63.24 15.91 -13.35
C PRO A 188 -64.23 16.82 -14.09
N ARG A 189 -64.04 18.15 -13.99
CA ARG A 189 -64.97 19.16 -14.50
C ARG A 189 -64.46 19.97 -15.70
N THR A 190 -63.15 19.98 -15.95
CA THR A 190 -62.51 20.88 -16.93
C THR A 190 -61.53 20.14 -17.84
N ASN A 191 -61.26 18.86 -17.56
CA ASN A 191 -60.34 17.99 -18.31
C ASN A 191 -58.90 18.53 -18.42
N VAL A 192 -58.52 19.46 -17.55
CA VAL A 192 -57.16 20.00 -17.44
C VAL A 192 -56.30 18.99 -16.69
N PRO A 193 -55.06 18.69 -17.15
CA PRO A 193 -54.16 17.79 -16.43
C PRO A 193 -53.79 18.39 -15.07
N LEU A 194 -54.16 17.71 -14.00
CA LEU A 194 -53.76 17.99 -12.62
C LEU A 194 -52.57 17.11 -12.28
N LEU A 195 -51.60 17.66 -11.57
CA LEU A 195 -50.51 16.88 -11.01
C LEU A 195 -51.08 15.92 -9.95
N LYS A 196 -50.76 14.63 -10.06
CA LYS A 196 -51.07 13.65 -9.04
C LYS A 196 -50.04 13.77 -7.93
N SER A 197 -50.50 13.92 -6.68
CA SER A 197 -49.63 13.83 -5.52
C SER A 197 -49.22 12.38 -5.31
N SER A 198 -48.02 12.02 -5.77
CA SER A 198 -47.42 10.72 -5.48
C SER A 198 -46.73 10.79 -4.12
N GLU A 199 -47.24 10.06 -3.11
CA GLU A 199 -46.59 9.95 -1.79
C GLU A 199 -45.17 9.40 -1.93
N GLU A 200 -44.94 8.44 -2.82
CA GLU A 200 -43.63 7.88 -3.15
C GLU A 200 -42.65 8.94 -3.68
N LEU A 201 -43.15 9.90 -4.48
CA LEU A 201 -42.31 10.99 -4.99
C LEU A 201 -41.89 11.95 -3.90
N ILE A 202 -42.78 12.24 -2.95
CA ILE A 202 -42.49 13.12 -1.81
C ILE A 202 -41.52 12.43 -0.85
N GLU A 203 -41.73 11.16 -0.53
CA GLU A 203 -40.83 10.38 0.33
C GLU A 203 -39.42 10.30 -0.27
N THR A 204 -39.33 10.00 -1.57
CA THR A 204 -38.04 9.97 -2.29
C THR A 204 -37.36 11.34 -2.30
N LEU A 205 -38.12 12.43 -2.46
CA LEU A 205 -37.59 13.80 -2.39
C LEU A 205 -37.00 14.12 -1.01
N GLU A 206 -37.75 13.83 0.06
CA GLU A 206 -37.33 14.08 1.44
C GLU A 206 -36.07 13.27 1.80
N ASP A 207 -36.03 11.99 1.43
CA ASP A 207 -34.87 11.12 1.65
C ASP A 207 -33.63 11.62 0.88
N ASN A 208 -33.81 12.01 -0.38
CA ASN A 208 -32.75 12.54 -1.22
C ASN A 208 -32.22 13.87 -0.68
N GLN A 209 -33.09 14.73 -0.14
CA GLN A 209 -32.72 15.98 0.50
C GLN A 209 -31.88 15.75 1.76
N VAL A 210 -32.25 14.78 2.61
CA VAL A 210 -31.46 14.40 3.79
C VAL A 210 -30.09 13.87 3.38
N GLN A 211 -30.02 13.05 2.33
CA GLN A 211 -28.74 12.55 1.80
C GLN A 211 -27.84 13.69 1.30
N LEU A 212 -28.39 14.64 0.53
CA LEU A 212 -27.66 15.82 0.06
C LEU A 212 -27.18 16.70 1.21
N GLN A 213 -28.00 16.91 2.24
CA GLN A 213 -27.60 17.67 3.43
C GLN A 213 -26.42 17.00 4.18
N ASN A 214 -26.42 15.67 4.26
CA ASN A 214 -25.31 14.91 4.84
C ASN A 214 -24.04 15.00 3.98
N LEU A 215 -24.16 15.03 2.65
CA LEU A 215 -23.04 15.25 1.74
C LEU A 215 -22.49 16.69 1.87
N MET A 216 -23.37 17.69 1.98
CA MET A 216 -23.06 19.11 2.15
C MET A 216 -22.26 19.43 3.41
N THR A 217 -22.50 18.69 4.48
CA THR A 217 -21.76 18.83 5.74
C THR A 217 -20.41 18.10 5.75
N SER A 218 -20.13 17.27 4.74
CA SER A 218 -18.89 16.52 4.62
C SER A 218 -17.72 17.42 4.18
N LYS A 219 -16.61 17.38 4.92
CA LYS A 219 -15.37 18.12 4.60
C LYS A 219 -14.72 17.76 3.25
N TYR A 220 -15.16 16.67 2.62
CA TYR A 220 -14.63 16.18 1.34
C TYR A 220 -15.45 16.69 0.14
N ILE A 221 -16.48 17.51 0.39
CA ILE A 221 -17.34 18.08 -0.66
C ILE A 221 -16.62 19.07 -1.57
N ALA A 222 -15.46 19.61 -1.17
CA ALA A 222 -14.79 20.70 -1.88
C ALA A 222 -14.58 20.44 -3.39
N PHE A 223 -14.51 19.17 -3.81
CA PHE A 223 -14.41 18.78 -5.22
C PHE A 223 -15.77 18.69 -5.93
N PHE A 224 -16.84 18.31 -5.23
CA PHE A 224 -18.18 18.13 -5.77
C PHE A 224 -19.06 19.38 -5.68
N LEU A 225 -18.55 20.47 -5.09
CA LEU A 225 -19.33 21.71 -4.89
C LEU A 225 -19.95 22.25 -6.19
N GLU A 226 -19.26 22.12 -7.33
CA GLU A 226 -19.77 22.65 -8.60
C GLU A 226 -20.94 21.79 -9.12
N GLU A 227 -20.82 20.46 -9.07
CA GLU A 227 -21.89 19.51 -9.43
C GLU A 227 -23.08 19.60 -8.48
N LEU A 228 -22.83 19.62 -7.17
CA LEU A 228 -23.85 19.65 -6.12
C LEU A 228 -24.63 20.96 -6.07
N SER A 229 -23.98 22.10 -6.36
CA SER A 229 -24.67 23.39 -6.39
C SER A 229 -25.80 23.43 -7.41
N VAL A 230 -25.66 22.70 -8.51
CA VAL A 230 -26.68 22.61 -9.57
C VAL A 230 -27.81 21.70 -9.12
N THR A 231 -27.52 20.52 -8.56
CA THR A 231 -28.53 19.55 -8.13
C THR A 231 -29.35 20.04 -6.94
N ASP A 232 -28.73 20.66 -5.92
CA ASP A 232 -29.43 21.25 -4.78
C ASP A 232 -30.39 22.37 -5.22
N SER A 233 -29.99 23.18 -6.20
CA SER A 233 -30.82 24.24 -6.75
C SER A 233 -32.06 23.71 -7.47
N VAL A 234 -31.97 22.52 -8.08
CA VAL A 234 -33.08 21.88 -8.80
C VAL A 234 -34.02 21.15 -7.84
N ILE A 235 -33.49 20.56 -6.77
CA ILE A 235 -34.26 19.77 -5.79
C ILE A 235 -34.94 20.66 -4.75
N SER A 236 -34.43 21.87 -4.50
CA SER A 236 -34.99 22.81 -3.50
C SER A 236 -36.15 23.70 -4.03
N ILE A 237 -36.63 23.47 -5.26
CA ILE A 237 -37.75 24.20 -5.89
C ILE A 237 -39.01 23.34 -5.84
#